data_AF-A0A317JT30-F1
#
_entry.id   AF-A0A317JT30-F1
#
_cell.length_a   1.000
_cell.length_b   1.000
_cell.length_c   1.000
_cell.angle_alpha   90.00
_cell.angle_beta   90.00
_cell.angle_gamma   90.00
#
_symmetry.space_group_name_H-M   'P 1'
#
loop_
_entity.id
_entity.type
_entity.pdbx_description
1 polymer ?
#
loop_
_entity_poly.entity_id
_entity_poly.type
_entity_poly.pdbx_seq_one_letter_code
_entity_poly.pdbx_strand_id
1 'polypeptide(L)'
;MRPTSTRTGGSRPSPSTSPSPSPGDLCGAPKNPYGYNYCGGSRIYAPAEDVCSYFTCVDNFWDGNGYMVLCNDGLISRTGMGSQPCAGHGGTKQDVYV
;
A
#
# COMPACT_ATOMS: atom_id res chain seq x y z
N MET A 1 34.92 45.05 11.70
CA MET A 1 34.18 44.97 10.42
C MET A 1 34.93 44.06 9.45
N ARG A 2 34.55 42.77 9.31
CA ARG A 2 34.93 41.87 8.20
C ARG A 2 33.74 40.90 7.95
N PRO A 3 33.45 40.52 6.70
CA PRO A 3 32.11 40.07 6.29
C PRO A 3 31.80 38.59 6.59
N THR A 4 30.50 38.34 6.62
CA THR A 4 29.69 37.10 6.71
C THR A 4 30.30 35.82 6.13
N SER A 5 30.17 34.72 6.89
CA SER A 5 30.20 33.34 6.38
C SER A 5 28.79 32.74 6.45
N THR A 6 28.06 32.77 5.34
CA THR A 6 26.79 32.06 5.14
C THR A 6 27.09 30.62 4.75
N ARG A 7 26.82 29.66 5.64
CA ARG A 7 26.87 28.22 5.33
C ARG A 7 25.51 27.79 4.79
N THR A 8 25.36 27.86 3.47
CA THR A 8 24.23 27.27 2.73
C THR A 8 24.69 25.93 2.15
N GLY A 9 23.95 24.86 2.45
CA GLY A 9 24.19 23.55 1.86
C GLY A 9 23.31 22.48 2.48
N GLY A 10 22.00 22.57 2.23
CA GLY A 10 21.05 21.54 2.62
C GLY A 10 21.30 20.24 1.86
N SER A 11 21.30 19.12 2.58
CA SER A 11 21.14 17.79 1.99
C SER A 11 19.77 17.29 2.37
N ARG A 12 18.77 17.63 1.55
CA ARG A 12 17.45 17.00 1.55
C ARG A 12 17.69 15.53 1.18
N PRO A 13 17.24 14.54 1.97
CA PRO A 13 17.32 13.15 1.54
C PRO A 13 16.56 12.98 0.22
N SER A 14 17.24 12.32 -0.72
CA SER A 14 16.80 12.07 -2.09
C SER A 14 15.37 11.52 -2.14
N PRO A 15 14.56 11.88 -3.16
CA PRO A 15 13.37 11.10 -3.46
C PRO A 15 13.84 9.68 -3.78
N SER A 16 13.49 8.72 -2.92
CA SER A 16 13.59 7.31 -3.26
C SER A 16 12.68 7.10 -4.47
N THR A 17 13.29 6.97 -5.65
CA THR A 17 12.65 6.31 -6.79
C THR A 17 12.41 4.87 -6.39
N SER A 18 11.30 4.63 -5.68
CA SER A 18 10.72 3.28 -5.64
C SER A 18 10.54 2.87 -7.10
N PRO A 19 11.03 1.68 -7.51
CA PRO A 19 10.69 1.16 -8.81
C PRO A 19 9.17 1.12 -8.89
N SER A 20 8.59 1.90 -9.80
CA SER A 20 7.18 1.72 -10.14
C SER A 20 7.05 0.28 -10.62
N PRO A 21 6.12 -0.51 -10.06
CA PRO A 21 5.88 -1.85 -10.57
C PRO A 21 5.53 -1.76 -12.04
N SER A 22 6.24 -2.53 -12.86
CA SER A 22 5.85 -2.74 -14.24
C SER A 22 4.39 -3.19 -14.27
N PRO A 23 3.49 -2.55 -15.04
CA PRO A 23 2.13 -3.06 -15.23
C PRO A 23 2.23 -4.34 -16.06
N GLY A 24 2.43 -5.47 -15.40
CA GLY A 24 2.67 -6.76 -16.06
C GLY A 24 1.65 -7.79 -15.66
N ASP A 25 1.58 -8.13 -14.38
CA ASP A 25 0.78 -9.24 -13.92
C ASP A 25 0.09 -8.86 -12.61
N LEU A 26 -1.22 -8.62 -12.68
CA LEU A 26 -2.05 -8.35 -11.50
C LEU A 26 -2.18 -9.59 -10.59
N CYS A 27 -1.71 -10.75 -11.05
CA CYS A 27 -1.74 -12.03 -10.33
C CYS A 27 -3.14 -12.35 -9.76
N GLY A 28 -4.17 -12.19 -10.59
CA GLY A 28 -5.56 -12.39 -10.19
C GLY A 28 -6.19 -11.21 -9.46
N ALA A 29 -5.48 -10.11 -9.22
CA ALA A 29 -6.08 -8.86 -8.77
C ALA A 29 -6.96 -8.25 -9.88
N PRO A 30 -8.08 -7.60 -9.50
CA PRO A 30 -8.88 -6.78 -10.39
C PRO A 30 -8.06 -5.75 -11.15
N LYS A 31 -8.49 -5.44 -12.38
CA LYS A 31 -7.87 -4.37 -13.17
C LYS A 31 -8.09 -3.04 -12.48
N ASN A 32 -7.00 -2.39 -12.11
CA ASN A 32 -6.99 -1.14 -11.36
C ASN A 32 -5.93 -0.20 -11.93
N PRO A 33 -6.11 1.13 -11.81
CA PRO A 33 -5.20 2.11 -12.38
C PRO A 33 -3.89 2.26 -11.58
N TYR A 34 -3.81 1.69 -10.37
CA TYR A 34 -2.68 1.88 -9.45
C TYR A 34 -1.58 0.83 -9.60
N GLY A 35 -1.83 -0.24 -10.36
CA GLY A 35 -0.89 -1.36 -10.49
C GLY A 35 -0.90 -2.33 -9.30
N TYR A 36 -1.97 -2.35 -8.51
CA TYR A 36 -2.08 -3.26 -7.37
C TYR A 36 -2.19 -4.71 -7.82
N ASN A 37 -1.39 -5.57 -7.22
CA ASN A 37 -1.25 -6.99 -7.57
C ASN A 37 -1.17 -7.85 -6.31
N TYR A 38 -1.18 -9.18 -6.50
CA TYR A 38 -1.07 -10.15 -5.40
C TYR A 38 0.19 -11.02 -5.43
N CYS A 39 1.08 -10.87 -6.41
CA CYS A 39 2.28 -11.72 -6.55
C CYS A 39 3.52 -11.16 -5.86
N GLY A 40 3.59 -9.84 -5.64
CA GLY A 40 4.76 -9.23 -5.01
C GLY A 40 4.98 -7.78 -5.42
N GLY A 41 5.84 -7.11 -4.68
CA GLY A 41 6.10 -5.68 -4.81
C GLY A 41 6.16 -5.01 -3.45
N SER A 42 5.80 -3.74 -3.40
CA SER A 42 5.79 -2.97 -2.16
C SER A 42 4.43 -3.06 -1.48
N ARG A 43 4.41 -3.22 -0.16
CA ARG A 43 3.15 -3.23 0.61
C ARG A 43 2.50 -1.85 0.57
N ILE A 44 1.18 -1.82 0.37
CA ILE A 44 0.41 -0.59 0.25
C ILE A 44 -0.12 -0.16 1.62
N TYR A 45 0.54 0.80 2.27
CA TYR A 45 0.10 1.36 3.57
C TYR A 45 -0.88 2.53 3.43
N ALA A 46 -0.85 3.19 2.27
CA ALA A 46 -1.72 4.29 1.90
C ALA A 46 -2.46 3.91 0.61
N PRO A 47 -3.59 3.18 0.71
CA PRO A 47 -4.43 2.89 -0.45
C PRO A 47 -5.01 4.18 -1.04
N ALA A 48 -5.30 4.16 -2.34
CA ALA A 48 -6.09 5.20 -2.98
C ALA A 48 -7.51 5.26 -2.39
N GLU A 49 -8.10 6.45 -2.28
CA GLU A 49 -9.44 6.63 -1.67
C GLU A 49 -10.55 5.91 -2.44
N ASP A 50 -10.39 5.77 -3.75
CA ASP A 50 -11.32 5.07 -4.64
C ASP A 50 -10.97 3.59 -4.85
N VAL A 51 -10.02 3.02 -4.08
CA VAL A 51 -9.63 1.60 -4.19
C VAL A 51 -10.81 0.64 -4.06
N CYS A 52 -11.78 0.96 -3.21
CA CYS A 52 -12.96 0.13 -2.99
C CYS A 52 -13.96 0.16 -4.16
N SER A 53 -13.71 0.99 -5.18
CA SER A 53 -14.44 0.94 -6.45
C SER A 53 -13.90 -0.15 -7.39
N TYR A 54 -12.65 -0.57 -7.21
CA TYR A 54 -11.98 -1.60 -8.01
C TYR A 54 -11.87 -2.94 -7.28
N PHE A 55 -11.80 -2.88 -5.94
CA PHE A 55 -11.69 -4.04 -5.08
C PHE A 55 -12.87 -4.09 -4.11
N THR A 56 -13.30 -5.29 -3.74
CA THR A 56 -14.35 -5.45 -2.73
C THR A 56 -13.74 -5.29 -1.33
N CYS A 57 -13.87 -4.11 -0.73
CA CYS A 57 -13.39 -3.83 0.62
C CYS A 57 -14.34 -4.36 1.69
N VAL A 58 -13.79 -4.64 2.88
CA VAL A 58 -14.58 -4.84 4.10
C VAL A 58 -15.19 -3.51 4.57
N ASP A 59 -16.30 -3.54 5.31
CA ASP A 59 -16.99 -2.31 5.77
C ASP A 59 -16.07 -1.37 6.57
N ASN A 60 -15.24 -1.93 7.46
CA ASN A 60 -14.32 -1.17 8.31
C ASN A 60 -12.92 -1.02 7.69
N PHE A 61 -12.82 -0.97 6.35
CA PHE A 61 -11.54 -0.92 5.66
C PHE A 61 -10.69 0.29 6.08
N TRP A 62 -11.31 1.45 6.22
CA TRP A 62 -10.62 2.70 6.56
C TRP A 62 -10.22 2.79 8.03
N ASP A 63 -10.92 2.09 8.92
CA ASP A 63 -10.56 1.93 10.34
C ASP A 63 -9.37 0.97 10.54
N GLY A 64 -9.05 0.18 9.51
CA GLY A 64 -7.94 -0.75 9.50
C GLY A 64 -6.57 -0.04 9.56
N ASN A 65 -5.63 -0.66 10.26
CA ASN A 65 -4.26 -0.17 10.40
C ASN A 65 -3.24 -1.10 9.71
N GLY A 66 -2.32 -0.51 8.97
CA GLY A 66 -1.24 -1.22 8.28
C GLY A 66 -1.37 -1.15 6.77
N TYR A 67 -1.13 -2.29 6.12
CA TYR A 67 -1.17 -2.43 4.66
C TYR A 67 -2.39 -3.23 4.21
N MET A 68 -2.69 -3.10 2.92
CA MET A 68 -3.76 -3.85 2.26
C MET A 68 -3.45 -5.35 2.20
N VAL A 69 -4.43 -6.17 2.56
CA VAL A 69 -4.40 -7.62 2.50
C VAL A 69 -5.69 -8.14 1.88
N LEU A 70 -5.59 -9.25 1.14
CA LEU A 70 -6.72 -10.04 0.68
C LEU A 70 -7.08 -11.09 1.74
N CYS A 71 -8.31 -11.06 2.19
CA CYS A 71 -8.89 -12.03 3.11
C CYS A 71 -9.30 -13.31 2.38
N ASN A 72 -9.54 -14.39 3.14
CA ASN A 72 -9.87 -15.69 2.56
C ASN A 72 -11.22 -15.73 1.82
N ASP A 73 -12.16 -14.88 2.23
CA ASP A 73 -13.44 -14.67 1.55
C ASP A 73 -13.34 -13.79 0.29
N GLY A 74 -12.15 -13.27 -0.03
CA GLY A 74 -11.90 -12.43 -1.21
C GLY A 74 -12.07 -10.93 -0.95
N LEU A 75 -12.38 -10.52 0.28
CA LEU A 75 -12.48 -9.11 0.63
C LEU A 75 -11.10 -8.50 0.91
N ILE A 76 -10.97 -7.21 0.64
CA ILE A 76 -9.78 -6.44 0.95
C ILE A 76 -9.93 -5.77 2.31
N SER A 77 -8.94 -5.99 3.18
CA SER A 77 -8.82 -5.32 4.48
C SER A 77 -7.54 -4.51 4.56
N ARG A 78 -7.54 -3.43 5.34
CA ARG A 78 -6.34 -2.62 5.66
C ARG A 78 -5.75 -2.98 7.01
N THR A 79 -5.95 -4.21 7.48
CA THR A 79 -5.52 -4.65 8.82
C THR A 79 -4.23 -5.46 8.81
N GLY A 80 -3.39 -5.39 7.77
CA GLY A 80 -2.20 -6.24 7.62
C GLY A 80 -1.17 -6.15 8.76
N MET A 81 -1.27 -5.15 9.64
CA MET A 81 -0.39 -4.96 10.79
C MET A 81 -1.04 -5.37 12.14
N GLY A 82 -2.29 -5.82 12.14
CA GLY A 82 -2.95 -6.34 13.35
C GLY A 82 -2.46 -7.74 13.72
N SER A 83 -2.72 -8.17 14.96
CA SER A 83 -2.38 -9.53 15.42
C SER A 83 -3.17 -10.63 14.71
N GLN A 84 -4.38 -10.30 14.22
CA GLN A 84 -5.25 -11.19 13.44
C GLN A 84 -5.84 -10.40 12.25
N PRO A 85 -5.07 -10.20 11.18
CA PRO A 85 -5.61 -9.60 9.97
C PRO A 85 -6.72 -10.48 9.40
N CYS A 86 -7.83 -9.86 8.97
CA CYS A 86 -9.01 -10.57 8.45
C CYS A 86 -9.67 -11.53 9.46
N ALA A 87 -9.64 -11.23 10.77
CA ALA A 87 -10.22 -12.08 11.82
C ALA A 87 -11.71 -12.45 11.58
N GLY A 88 -12.50 -11.55 11.01
CA GLY A 88 -13.92 -11.79 10.65
C GLY A 88 -14.12 -12.44 9.27
N HIS A 89 -13.05 -12.67 8.52
CA HIS A 89 -13.06 -13.00 7.09
C HIS A 89 -12.25 -14.27 6.77
N GLY A 90 -12.11 -15.15 7.77
CA GLY A 90 -11.40 -16.43 7.63
C GLY A 90 -9.88 -16.31 7.59
N GLY A 91 -9.32 -15.17 8.03
CA GLY A 91 -7.88 -14.91 8.04
C GLY A 91 -7.35 -14.33 6.73
N THR A 92 -6.05 -14.01 6.73
CA THR A 92 -5.38 -13.43 5.56
C THR A 92 -5.04 -14.52 4.57
N LYS A 93 -5.46 -14.32 3.33
CA LYS A 93 -5.11 -15.19 2.20
C LYS A 93 -3.76 -14.81 1.63
N GLN A 94 -3.56 -13.53 1.35
CA GLN A 94 -2.31 -12.98 0.82
C GLN A 94 -2.27 -11.45 0.97
N ASP A 95 -1.08 -10.87 0.88
CA ASP A 95 -0.88 -9.41 0.90
C ASP A 95 -1.25 -8.79 -0.46
N VAL A 96 -1.58 -7.50 -0.46
CA VAL A 96 -1.70 -6.70 -1.69
C VAL A 96 -0.46 -5.82 -1.85
N TYR A 97 0.09 -5.84 -3.05
CA TYR A 97 1.32 -5.15 -3.41
C TYR A 97 1.07 -4.12 -4.50
N VAL A 98 1.91 -3.09 -4.51
CA VAL A 98 2.17 -2.21 -5.65
C VAL A 98 3.61 -2.45 -6.06
#